data_AF-A0A6P0DRB5-F1
#
_entry.id   AF-A0A6P0DRB5-F1
#
_cell.length_a   1.000
_cell.length_b   1.000
_cell.length_c   1.000
_cell.angle_alpha   90.00
_cell.angle_beta   90.00
_cell.angle_gamma   90.00
#
_symmetry.space_group_name_H-M   'P 1'
#
loop_
_entity.id
_entity.type
_entity.pdbx_description
1 polymer ?
#
loop_
_entity_poly.entity_id
_entity_poly.type
_entity_poly.pdbx_seq_one_letter_code
_entity_poly.pdbx_strand_id
1 'polypeptide(L)'
;TVQCVAGVTEFAVQRIKAELLPKYPQVDDVVALAHTYGCGVAIDAPDAVIPIRTLRNISLNPNFGGEVMVVSLGCEKLQPERLLPPGAIPLVDERTLQEAPLDVVCLQDEAHVGFMSMVESVMRQAEKHLERLNRRRRETVPASELVVGVQCGG
;
A
#
# COMPACT_ATOMS: atom_id res chain seq x y z
N THR A 1 2.64 7.38 -3.16
CA THR A 1 3.87 8.06 -2.69
C THR A 1 3.85 9.58 -2.85
N VAL A 2 2.80 10.19 -3.42
CA VAL A 2 2.66 11.66 -3.54
C VAL A 2 1.19 12.03 -3.74
N GLN A 3 0.78 13.24 -3.36
CA GLN A 3 -0.61 13.70 -3.52
C GLN A 3 -1.14 13.60 -4.97
N CYS A 4 -0.26 13.72 -5.96
CA CYS A 4 -0.64 13.64 -7.38
C CYS A 4 -1.23 12.27 -7.78
N VAL A 5 -0.97 11.20 -7.02
CA VAL A 5 -1.59 9.88 -7.30
C VAL A 5 -2.99 9.73 -6.68
N ALA A 6 -3.37 10.59 -5.72
CA ALA A 6 -4.53 10.39 -4.87
C ALA A 6 -5.83 10.18 -5.66
N GLY A 7 -6.08 10.98 -6.70
CA GLY A 7 -7.30 10.86 -7.52
C GLY A 7 -7.38 9.54 -8.28
N VAL A 8 -6.26 9.07 -8.84
CA VAL A 8 -6.19 7.77 -9.54
C VAL A 8 -6.40 6.63 -8.55
N THR A 9 -5.75 6.69 -7.39
CA THR A 9 -5.86 5.67 -6.35
C THR A 9 -7.28 5.60 -5.78
N GLU A 10 -7.93 6.73 -5.52
CA GLU A 10 -9.29 6.76 -4.99
C GLU A 10 -10.31 6.19 -5.99
N PHE A 11 -10.20 6.58 -7.27
CA PHE A 11 -11.02 6.00 -8.33
C PHE A 11 -10.80 4.49 -8.46
N ALA A 12 -9.54 4.03 -8.41
CA ALA A 12 -9.22 2.61 -8.43
C ALA A 12 -9.81 1.87 -7.22
N VAL A 13 -9.71 2.41 -6.01
CA VAL A 13 -10.29 1.79 -4.80
C VAL A 13 -11.80 1.65 -4.91
N GLN A 14 -12.51 2.66 -5.43
CA GLN A 14 -13.95 2.56 -5.68
C GLN A 14 -14.29 1.39 -6.61
N ARG A 15 -13.53 1.24 -7.72
CA ARG A 15 -13.70 0.12 -8.64
C ARG A 15 -13.32 -1.22 -8.03
N ILE A 16 -12.24 -1.31 -7.26
CA ILE A 16 -11.84 -2.53 -6.56
C ILE A 16 -12.97 -2.98 -5.63
N LYS A 17 -13.55 -2.06 -4.83
CA LYS A 17 -14.67 -2.38 -3.93
C LYS A 17 -15.93 -2.82 -4.68
N ALA A 18 -16.22 -2.22 -5.84
CA ALA A 18 -17.41 -2.54 -6.62
C ALA A 18 -17.28 -3.83 -7.45
N GLU A 19 -16.10 -4.08 -8.04
CA GLU A 19 -15.91 -5.08 -9.10
C GLU A 19 -15.12 -6.32 -8.63
N LEU A 20 -14.15 -6.15 -7.72
CA LEU A 20 -13.26 -7.22 -7.28
C LEU A 20 -13.64 -7.75 -5.90
N LEU A 21 -13.77 -6.88 -4.90
CA LEU A 21 -13.99 -7.25 -3.50
C LEU A 21 -15.17 -8.23 -3.30
N PRO A 22 -16.32 -8.14 -4.01
CA PRO A 22 -17.40 -9.11 -3.87
C PRO A 22 -17.02 -10.56 -4.23
N LYS A 23 -15.94 -10.76 -5.00
CA LYS A 23 -15.42 -12.09 -5.37
C LYS A 23 -14.52 -12.70 -4.27
N TYR A 24 -14.09 -11.90 -3.28
CA TYR A 24 -13.11 -12.28 -2.27
C TYR A 24 -13.70 -12.15 -0.85
N PRO A 25 -14.61 -13.05 -0.44
CA PRO A 25 -15.40 -12.91 0.79
C PRO A 25 -14.59 -12.99 2.09
N GLN A 26 -13.30 -13.31 2.04
CA GLN A 26 -12.42 -13.40 3.20
C GLN A 26 -11.55 -12.15 3.35
N VAL A 27 -11.72 -11.16 2.47
CA VAL A 27 -11.08 -9.85 2.54
C VAL A 27 -12.11 -8.85 3.04
N ASP A 28 -11.83 -8.21 4.17
CA ASP A 28 -12.80 -7.32 4.83
C ASP A 28 -12.99 -6.00 4.06
N ASP A 29 -11.91 -5.36 3.61
CA ASP A 29 -11.98 -4.09 2.88
C ASP A 29 -10.68 -3.77 2.10
N VAL A 30 -10.72 -2.72 1.30
CA VAL A 30 -9.57 -2.08 0.64
C VAL A 30 -9.52 -0.60 1.01
N VAL A 31 -8.36 -0.10 1.43
CA VAL A 31 -8.18 1.30 1.84
C VAL A 31 -7.01 1.95 1.09
N ALA A 32 -7.19 3.21 0.72
CA ALA A 32 -6.11 4.05 0.18
C ALA A 32 -5.46 4.85 1.29
N LEU A 33 -4.13 4.76 1.40
CA LEU A 33 -3.35 5.58 2.33
C LEU A 33 -2.63 6.68 1.55
N ALA A 34 -3.35 7.77 1.30
CA ALA A 34 -2.78 8.95 0.66
C ALA A 34 -1.96 9.79 1.65
N HIS A 35 -0.91 10.45 1.15
CA HIS A 35 -0.14 11.40 1.93
C HIS A 35 0.29 12.59 1.07
N THR A 36 0.37 13.76 1.71
CA THR A 36 0.80 15.01 1.06
C THR A 36 2.31 15.13 0.93
N TYR A 37 3.06 14.21 1.56
CA TYR A 37 4.52 14.18 1.54
C TYR A 37 5.04 13.86 0.13
N GLY A 38 5.35 14.88 -0.66
CA GLY A 38 5.54 14.77 -2.11
C GLY A 38 6.65 15.66 -2.68
N CYS A 39 6.61 15.95 -3.99
CA CYS A 39 7.68 16.66 -4.73
C CYS A 39 8.11 18.01 -4.12
N GLY A 40 7.21 18.69 -3.40
CA GLY A 40 7.46 19.97 -2.71
C GLY A 40 8.01 19.85 -1.29
N VAL A 41 8.17 18.64 -0.75
CA VAL A 41 8.62 18.44 0.64
C VAL A 41 10.14 18.24 0.69
N ALA A 42 10.78 18.91 1.64
CA ALA A 42 12.20 18.76 1.91
C ALA A 42 12.45 17.41 2.59
N ILE A 43 12.69 16.39 1.77
CA ILE A 43 12.81 15.00 2.22
C ILE A 43 14.00 14.74 3.13
N ASP A 44 14.99 15.62 3.08
CA ASP A 44 16.21 15.58 3.88
C ASP A 44 16.27 16.72 4.90
N ALA A 45 15.17 17.44 5.10
CA ALA A 45 15.09 18.44 6.18
C ALA A 45 15.11 17.76 7.57
N PRO A 46 15.52 18.49 8.61
CA PRO A 46 15.29 18.06 9.99
C PRO A 46 13.84 17.61 10.19
N ASP A 47 13.64 16.54 10.94
CA ASP A 47 12.35 15.91 11.27
C ASP A 47 11.56 15.26 10.11
N ALA A 48 12.07 15.29 8.87
CA ALA A 48 11.53 14.51 7.74
C ALA A 48 11.38 13.01 8.06
N VAL A 49 12.19 12.50 8.99
CA VAL A 49 12.13 11.11 9.47
C VAL A 49 10.78 10.75 10.10
N ILE A 50 10.07 11.70 10.71
CA ILE A 50 8.80 11.45 11.41
C ILE A 50 7.72 10.97 10.43
N PRO A 51 7.31 11.76 9.41
CA PRO A 51 6.29 11.32 8.46
C PRO A 51 6.72 10.09 7.65
N ILE A 52 7.99 9.97 7.28
CA ILE A 52 8.50 8.78 6.58
C ILE A 52 8.33 7.52 7.45
N ARG A 53 8.73 7.59 8.73
CA ARG A 53 8.57 6.49 9.68
C ARG A 53 7.10 6.18 9.95
N THR A 54 6.25 7.20 10.05
CA THR A 54 4.80 7.02 10.21
C THR A 54 4.20 6.24 9.04
N LEU A 55 4.46 6.67 7.80
CA LEU A 55 3.95 5.99 6.61
C LEU A 55 4.47 4.55 6.51
N ARG A 56 5.75 4.34 6.77
CA ARG A 56 6.35 3.01 6.81
C ARG A 56 5.64 2.13 7.86
N ASN A 57 5.52 2.59 9.09
CA ASN A 57 4.92 1.80 10.17
C ASN A 57 3.42 1.53 9.96
N ILE A 58 2.68 2.45 9.34
CA ILE A 58 1.29 2.19 8.95
C ILE A 58 1.25 1.01 7.98
N SER A 59 2.13 0.96 6.97
CA SER A 59 2.17 -0.17 6.03
C SER A 59 2.47 -1.53 6.69
N LEU A 60 3.04 -1.53 7.90
CA LEU A 60 3.31 -2.73 8.69
C LEU A 60 2.19 -3.11 9.66
N ASN A 61 1.05 -2.42 9.61
CA ASN A 61 -0.10 -2.77 10.44
C ASN A 61 -0.54 -4.22 10.15
N PRO A 62 -0.71 -5.08 11.18
CA PRO A 62 -1.10 -6.48 10.99
C PRO A 62 -2.41 -6.67 10.20
N ASN A 63 -3.31 -5.69 10.22
CA ASN A 63 -4.57 -5.72 9.46
C ASN A 63 -4.38 -5.67 7.95
N PHE A 64 -3.24 -5.15 7.45
CA PHE A 64 -2.91 -5.23 6.03
C PHE A 64 -2.41 -6.60 5.61
N GLY A 65 -2.08 -7.46 6.58
CA GLY A 65 -1.68 -8.81 6.30
C GLY A 65 -0.42 -8.90 5.44
N GLY A 66 0.43 -7.87 5.45
CA GLY A 66 1.63 -7.78 4.60
C GLY A 66 1.35 -7.73 3.09
N GLU A 67 0.11 -7.47 2.68
CA GLU A 67 -0.30 -7.40 1.27
C GLU A 67 -0.59 -5.94 0.91
N VAL A 68 0.45 -5.11 1.02
CA VAL A 68 0.39 -3.69 0.67
C VAL A 68 0.92 -3.49 -0.75
N MET A 69 0.19 -2.72 -1.53
CA MET A 69 0.59 -2.24 -2.86
C MET A 69 0.96 -0.76 -2.78
N VAL A 70 2.07 -0.38 -3.43
CA VAL A 70 2.49 1.01 -3.53
C VAL A 70 2.06 1.58 -4.88
N VAL A 71 1.37 2.72 -4.86
CA VAL A 71 1.10 3.49 -6.09
C VAL A 71 2.01 4.71 -6.11
N SER A 72 2.88 4.79 -7.11
CA SER A 72 3.83 5.88 -7.34
C SER A 72 3.46 6.71 -8.56
N LEU A 73 3.90 7.97 -8.60
CA LEU A 73 3.75 8.75 -9.82
C LEU A 73 4.94 8.50 -10.75
N GLY A 74 6.15 8.47 -10.20
CA GLY A 74 7.42 8.30 -10.91
C GLY A 74 8.37 9.49 -10.79
N CYS A 75 7.85 10.67 -10.40
CA CYS A 75 8.65 11.89 -10.26
C CYS A 75 8.72 12.44 -8.82
N GLU A 76 8.23 11.69 -7.83
CA GLU A 76 8.27 12.10 -6.43
C GLU A 76 9.67 12.15 -5.81
N LYS A 77 9.84 12.97 -4.78
CA LYS A 77 11.10 12.96 -4.00
C LYS A 77 11.18 11.77 -3.05
N LEU A 78 10.05 11.34 -2.47
CA LEU A 78 9.98 10.15 -1.63
C LEU A 78 9.72 8.91 -2.50
N GLN A 79 10.80 8.40 -3.08
CA GLN A 79 10.77 7.20 -3.93
C GLN A 79 10.31 5.96 -3.13
N PRO A 80 9.55 5.03 -3.75
CA PRO A 80 9.07 3.80 -3.12
C PRO A 80 10.14 3.03 -2.35
N GLU A 81 11.35 2.92 -2.89
CA GLU A 81 12.48 2.17 -2.34
C GLU A 81 12.99 2.80 -1.03
N ARG A 82 12.84 4.12 -0.89
CA ARG A 82 13.17 4.82 0.36
C ARG A 82 12.08 4.60 1.41
N LEU A 83 10.82 4.53 1.00
CA LEU A 83 9.70 4.28 1.92
C LEU A 83 9.70 2.83 2.41
N LEU A 84 9.87 1.87 1.50
CA LEU A 84 9.87 0.43 1.74
C LEU A 84 11.16 -0.18 1.17
N PRO A 85 12.29 -0.13 1.90
CA PRO A 85 13.50 -0.81 1.46
C PRO A 85 13.31 -2.33 1.39
N PRO A 86 14.17 -3.07 0.68
CA PRO A 86 14.13 -4.54 0.66
C PRO A 86 14.05 -5.12 2.08
N GLY A 87 13.13 -6.07 2.30
CA GLY A 87 12.87 -6.67 3.61
C GLY A 87 11.98 -5.85 4.55
N ALA A 88 11.45 -4.69 4.13
CA ALA A 88 10.55 -3.90 4.97
C ALA A 88 9.18 -4.58 5.18
N ILE A 89 8.68 -5.35 4.21
CA ILE A 89 7.40 -6.07 4.33
C ILE A 89 7.69 -7.52 4.75
N PRO A 90 7.33 -7.95 5.97
CA PRO A 90 7.77 -9.21 6.57
C PRO A 90 7.14 -10.48 5.95
N LEU A 91 6.16 -10.34 5.05
CA LEU A 91 5.47 -11.48 4.41
C LEU A 91 5.90 -11.73 2.95
N VAL A 92 6.88 -10.97 2.45
CA VAL A 92 7.61 -11.38 1.25
C VAL A 92 8.53 -12.53 1.67
N ASP A 93 8.23 -13.75 1.22
CA ASP A 93 9.00 -14.96 1.52
C ASP A 93 10.50 -14.67 1.37
N GLU A 94 11.28 -14.93 2.44
CA GLU A 94 12.70 -14.58 2.52
C GLU A 94 13.53 -15.24 1.40
N ARG A 95 13.02 -16.34 0.82
CA ARG A 95 13.63 -17.04 -0.33
C ARG A 95 13.42 -16.31 -1.66
N THR A 96 12.54 -15.31 -1.68
CA THR A 96 12.22 -14.43 -2.83
C THR A 96 12.76 -13.01 -2.65
N LEU A 97 13.36 -12.68 -1.50
CA LEU A 97 13.87 -11.33 -1.20
C LEU A 97 14.98 -10.86 -2.16
N GLN A 98 15.67 -11.77 -2.83
CA GLN A 98 16.69 -11.41 -3.83
C GLN A 98 16.09 -10.97 -5.17
N GLU A 99 14.81 -11.27 -5.45
CA GLU A 99 14.23 -11.10 -6.80
C GLU A 99 12.79 -10.58 -6.86
N ALA A 100 12.06 -10.44 -5.73
CA ALA A 100 10.72 -9.86 -5.75
C ALA A 100 10.81 -8.33 -5.71
N PRO A 101 10.62 -7.61 -6.84
CA PRO A 101 10.51 -6.16 -6.81
C PRO A 101 9.38 -5.76 -5.88
N LEU A 102 9.50 -4.60 -5.24
CA LEU A 102 8.39 -3.98 -4.51
C LEU A 102 7.14 -4.00 -5.42
N ASP A 103 5.98 -4.38 -4.87
CA ASP A 103 4.69 -4.34 -5.58
C ASP A 103 4.28 -2.87 -5.80
N VAL A 104 4.93 -2.24 -6.79
CA VAL A 104 4.82 -0.82 -7.15
C VAL A 104 4.12 -0.69 -8.49
N VAL A 105 3.06 0.11 -8.52
CA VAL A 105 2.44 0.59 -9.76
C VAL A 105 2.88 2.04 -9.97
N CYS A 106 3.75 2.27 -10.95
CA CYS A 106 4.21 3.60 -11.34
C CYS A 106 3.30 4.19 -12.41
N LEU A 107 2.53 5.23 -12.07
CA LEU A 107 1.49 5.77 -12.95
C LEU A 107 2.03 6.47 -14.20
N GLN A 108 3.20 7.10 -14.16
CA GLN A 108 3.85 7.73 -15.34
C GLN A 108 4.87 6.83 -16.03
N ASP A 109 4.78 5.52 -15.83
CA ASP A 109 5.54 4.56 -16.64
C ASP A 109 5.13 4.66 -18.12
N GLU A 110 6.09 4.49 -19.03
CA GLU A 110 5.86 4.55 -20.48
C GLU A 110 4.86 3.50 -20.98
N ALA A 111 4.67 2.41 -20.22
CA ALA A 111 3.66 1.39 -20.50
C ALA A 111 2.21 1.87 -20.30
N HIS A 112 1.99 3.03 -19.66
CA HIS A 112 0.65 3.55 -19.37
C HIS A 112 0.21 4.60 -20.38
N VAL A 113 -0.80 4.26 -21.17
CA VAL A 113 -1.41 5.18 -22.14
C VAL A 113 -2.77 5.63 -21.61
N GLY A 114 -2.76 6.80 -20.97
CA GLY A 114 -3.97 7.45 -20.44
C GLY A 114 -4.45 6.91 -19.10
N PHE A 115 -5.45 7.59 -18.52
CA PHE A 115 -5.95 7.34 -17.17
C PHE A 115 -6.45 5.91 -16.95
N MET A 116 -7.20 5.34 -17.90
CA MET A 116 -7.77 4.00 -17.74
C MET A 116 -6.71 2.90 -17.74
N SER A 117 -5.64 3.05 -18.54
CA SER A 117 -4.51 2.12 -18.55
C SER A 117 -3.82 2.05 -17.17
N MET A 118 -3.67 3.21 -16.52
CA MET A 118 -3.15 3.31 -15.16
C MET A 118 -4.06 2.60 -14.16
N VAL A 119 -5.37 2.86 -14.20
CA VAL A 119 -6.36 2.24 -13.30
C VAL A 119 -6.39 0.72 -13.50
N GLU A 120 -6.36 0.24 -14.74
CA GLU A 120 -6.30 -1.20 -15.05
C GLU A 120 -5.05 -1.86 -14.49
N SER A 121 -3.90 -1.16 -14.50
CA SER A 121 -2.68 -1.65 -13.85
C SER A 121 -2.86 -1.86 -12.35
N VAL A 122 -3.46 -0.88 -11.68
CA VAL A 122 -3.82 -0.97 -10.25
C VAL A 122 -4.80 -2.11 -9.99
N MET A 123 -5.83 -2.26 -10.83
CA MET A 123 -6.83 -3.34 -10.70
C MET A 123 -6.21 -4.73 -10.85
N ARG A 124 -5.36 -4.94 -11.87
CA ARG A 124 -4.66 -6.21 -12.09
C ARG A 124 -3.77 -6.59 -10.91
N GLN A 125 -3.07 -5.61 -10.36
CA GLN A 125 -2.21 -5.87 -9.20
C GLN A 125 -3.05 -6.16 -7.96
N ALA A 126 -4.11 -5.37 -7.71
CA ALA A 126 -5.04 -5.59 -6.60
C ALA A 126 -5.65 -7.00 -6.63
N GLU A 127 -6.03 -7.51 -7.81
CA GLU A 127 -6.58 -8.86 -7.95
C GLU A 127 -5.64 -9.95 -7.39
N LYS A 128 -4.33 -9.85 -7.67
CA LYS A 128 -3.33 -10.78 -7.14
C LYS A 128 -3.22 -10.72 -5.62
N HIS A 129 -3.23 -9.52 -5.03
CA HIS A 129 -3.22 -9.36 -3.57
C HIS A 129 -4.49 -9.93 -2.93
N LEU A 130 -5.66 -9.65 -3.53
CA LEU A 130 -6.94 -10.15 -3.05
C LEU A 130 -7.02 -11.67 -3.11
N GLU A 131 -6.50 -12.30 -4.16
CA GLU A 131 -6.41 -13.77 -4.24
C GLU A 131 -5.58 -14.36 -3.10
N ARG A 132 -4.42 -13.76 -2.77
CA ARG A 132 -3.57 -14.21 -1.66
C ARG A 132 -4.25 -14.00 -0.31
N LEU A 133 -4.80 -12.81 -0.08
CA LEU A 133 -5.54 -12.48 1.15
C LEU A 133 -6.75 -13.39 1.36
N ASN A 134 -7.49 -13.70 0.30
CA ASN A 134 -8.70 -14.51 0.37
C ASN A 134 -8.45 -15.97 0.78
N ARG A 135 -7.19 -16.45 0.68
CA ARG A 135 -6.78 -17.77 1.19
C ARG A 135 -6.57 -17.81 2.69
N ARG A 136 -6.45 -16.66 3.36
CA ARG A 136 -6.21 -16.58 4.80
C ARG A 136 -7.48 -16.94 5.59
N ARG A 137 -7.30 -17.50 6.77
CA ARG A 137 -8.38 -17.85 7.68
C ARG A 137 -8.05 -17.32 9.07
N ARG A 138 -9.08 -16.89 9.80
CA ARG A 138 -8.95 -16.51 11.21
C ARG A 138 -8.62 -17.75 12.03
N GLU A 139 -7.77 -17.58 13.01
CA GLU A 139 -7.42 -18.62 13.98
C GLU A 139 -7.60 -18.08 15.41
N THR A 140 -7.73 -19.00 16.37
CA THR A 140 -7.76 -18.61 17.77
C THR A 140 -6.35 -18.28 18.22
N VAL A 141 -6.14 -17.05 18.69
CA VAL A 141 -4.86 -16.58 19.23
C VAL A 141 -5.04 -16.12 20.68
N PRO A 142 -3.97 -16.14 21.50
CA PRO A 142 -4.01 -15.55 22.83
C PRO A 142 -4.37 -14.06 22.78
N ALA A 143 -5.06 -13.56 23.80
CA ALA A 143 -5.37 -12.14 23.92
C ALA A 143 -4.11 -11.25 24.02
N SER A 144 -2.95 -11.82 24.36
CA SER A 144 -1.65 -11.13 24.39
C SER A 144 -1.17 -10.64 23.02
N GLU A 145 -1.74 -11.14 21.92
CA GLU A 145 -1.43 -10.67 20.57
C GLU A 145 -2.14 -9.35 20.22
N LEU A 146 -3.07 -8.88 21.05
CA LEU A 146 -3.82 -7.65 20.78
C LEU A 146 -3.02 -6.40 21.12
N VAL A 147 -3.02 -5.43 20.21
CA VAL A 147 -2.52 -4.07 20.44
C VAL A 147 -3.70 -3.09 20.40
N VAL A 148 -4.10 -2.58 21.57
CA VAL A 148 -5.30 -1.74 21.73
C VAL A 148 -4.91 -0.27 21.88
N GLY A 149 -5.35 0.56 20.94
CA GLY A 149 -5.20 2.01 21.03
C GLY A 149 -6.37 2.65 21.79
N VAL A 150 -6.07 3.61 22.66
CA VAL A 150 -7.08 4.47 23.31
C VAL A 150 -6.84 5.92 22.92
N GLN A 151 -7.92 6.63 22.66
CA GLN A 151 -7.88 8.06 22.34
C GLN A 151 -9.03 8.76 23.07
N CYS A 152 -8.71 9.85 23.75
CA CYS A 152 -9.72 10.80 24.20
C CYS A 152 -10.15 11.63 22.98
N GLY A 153 -11.46 11.79 22.78
CA GLY A 153 -11.99 12.78 21.84
C GLY A 153 -11.98 14.16 22.48
N GLY A 154 -13.17 14.56 22.96
CA GLY A 154 -13.50 15.73 23.77
C GLY A 154 -14.91 15.57 24.31
#